data_AF-A0A382EE39-F1
#
_entry.id   AF-A0A382EE39-F1
#
_cell.length_a   1.000
_cell.length_b   1.000
_cell.length_c   1.000
_cell.angle_alpha   90.00
_cell.angle_beta   90.00
_cell.angle_gamma   90.00
#
_symmetry.space_group_name_H-M   'P 1'
#
loop_
_entity.id
_entity.type
_entity.pdbx_description
1 polymer ?
#
loop_
_entity_poly.entity_id
_entity_poly.type
_entity_poly.pdbx_seq_one_letter_code
_entity_poly.pdbx_strand_id
1 'polypeptide(L)'
;MSRWITIEDASRVLDVSDRTVQYWISNDTLATRMENGKQYVLADNSELDSCNTSKIKHRALMMDLFLFRIRKHLLNDLRHHITS
;
A
#
# COMPACT_ATOMS: atom_id res chain seq x y z
N MET A 1 13.10 -10.07 3.27
CA MET A 1 13.82 -9.46 2.12
C MET A 1 12.86 -8.57 1.35
N SER A 2 13.24 -7.33 1.04
CA SER A 2 12.43 -6.43 0.21
C SER A 2 12.65 -6.73 -1.28
N ARG A 3 11.57 -6.90 -2.04
CA ARG A 3 11.59 -7.28 -3.46
C ARG A 3 10.73 -6.32 -4.28
N TRP A 4 11.24 -5.92 -5.42
CA TRP A 4 10.46 -5.19 -6.42
C TRP A 4 9.60 -6.18 -7.21
N ILE A 5 8.29 -6.00 -7.17
CA ILE A 5 7.31 -6.88 -7.80
C ILE A 5 6.41 -6.07 -8.75
N THR A 6 5.77 -6.73 -9.71
CA THR A 6 4.83 -6.05 -10.62
C THR A 6 3.55 -5.69 -9.87
N ILE A 7 2.73 -4.83 -10.49
CA ILE A 7 1.39 -4.52 -9.98
C ILE A 7 0.53 -5.79 -9.86
N GLU A 8 0.62 -6.69 -10.85
CA GLU A 8 -0.11 -7.98 -10.87
C GLU A 8 0.34 -8.92 -9.74
N ASP A 9 1.64 -8.92 -9.42
CA ASP A 9 2.14 -9.71 -8.29
C ASP A 9 1.73 -9.08 -6.96
N ALA A 10 1.75 -7.75 -6.86
CA ALA A 10 1.32 -7.03 -5.68
C ALA A 10 -0.18 -7.25 -5.39
N SER A 11 -1.01 -7.26 -6.43
CA SER A 11 -2.44 -7.51 -6.30
C SER A 11 -2.73 -8.92 -5.78
N ARG A 12 -1.98 -9.93 -6.25
CA ARG A 12 -2.04 -11.31 -5.75
C ARG A 12 -1.55 -11.46 -4.32
N VAL A 13 -0.45 -10.79 -3.95
CA VAL A 13 0.12 -10.86 -2.60
C VAL A 13 -0.80 -10.21 -1.57
N LEU A 14 -1.40 -9.07 -1.93
CA LEU A 14 -2.28 -8.31 -1.05
C LEU A 14 -3.74 -8.80 -1.13
N ASP A 15 -4.05 -9.61 -2.15
CA ASP A 15 -5.38 -10.12 -2.49
C ASP A 15 -6.39 -8.96 -2.59
N VAL A 16 -6.06 -8.05 -3.51
CA VAL A 16 -6.82 -6.85 -3.91
C VAL A 16 -6.81 -6.71 -5.42
N SER A 17 -7.61 -5.80 -5.98
CA SER A 17 -7.58 -5.55 -7.43
C SER A 17 -6.32 -4.77 -7.86
N ASP A 18 -5.85 -4.99 -9.09
CA ASP A 18 -4.77 -4.19 -9.69
C ASP A 18 -5.07 -2.69 -9.64
N ARG A 19 -6.36 -2.32 -9.79
CA ARG A 19 -6.84 -0.94 -9.70
C ARG A 19 -6.64 -0.35 -8.31
N THR A 20 -6.78 -1.15 -7.26
CA THR A 20 -6.51 -0.76 -5.87
C THR A 20 -5.03 -0.47 -5.67
N VAL A 21 -4.16 -1.33 -6.21
CA VAL A 21 -2.71 -1.12 -6.16
C VAL A 21 -2.31 0.15 -6.92
N GLN A 22 -2.85 0.37 -8.12
CA GLN A 22 -2.64 1.60 -8.90
C GLN A 22 -3.12 2.84 -8.16
N TYR A 23 -4.28 2.78 -7.49
CA TYR A 23 -4.75 3.89 -6.66
C TYR A 23 -3.77 4.22 -5.54
N TRP A 24 -3.20 3.22 -4.87
CA TRP A 24 -2.18 3.43 -3.83
C TRP A 24 -0.89 4.03 -4.40
N ILE A 25 -0.49 3.62 -5.60
CA ILE A 25 0.63 4.23 -6.31
C ILE A 25 0.36 5.71 -6.59
N SER A 26 -0.82 6.05 -7.13
CA SER A 26 -1.20 7.44 -7.43
C SER A 26 -1.32 8.34 -6.21
N ASN A 27 -1.46 7.77 -5.01
CA ASN A 27 -1.50 8.50 -3.74
C ASN A 27 -0.17 8.43 -2.96
N ASP A 28 0.95 8.14 -3.64
CA ASP A 28 2.30 8.02 -3.05
C ASP A 28 2.35 7.10 -1.81
N THR A 29 1.44 6.13 -1.75
CA THR A 29 1.29 5.23 -0.60
C THR A 29 2.31 4.09 -0.65
N LEU A 30 2.80 3.76 -1.84
CA LEU A 30 3.74 2.69 -2.13
C LEU A 30 4.98 3.24 -2.84
N ALA A 31 6.16 2.74 -2.47
CA ALA A 31 7.37 3.02 -3.21
C ALA A 31 7.32 2.30 -4.57
N THR A 32 7.50 3.07 -5.65
CA THR A 32 7.50 2.54 -7.02
C THR A 32 8.80 2.83 -7.74
N ARG A 33 9.10 2.00 -8.74
CA ARG A 33 10.18 2.24 -9.70
C ARG A 33 9.72 1.88 -11.10
N MET A 34 10.26 2.58 -12.09
CA MET A 34 10.07 2.27 -13.50
C MET A 34 11.31 1.56 -14.04
N GLU A 35 11.13 0.40 -14.67
CA GLU A 35 12.21 -0.37 -15.27
C GLU A 35 11.70 -1.01 -16.57
N ASN A 36 12.41 -0.80 -17.68
CA ASN A 36 12.03 -1.31 -19.02
C ASN A 36 10.58 -0.98 -19.44
N GLY A 37 10.08 0.21 -19.09
CA GLY A 37 8.70 0.62 -19.39
C GLY A 37 7.62 -0.06 -18.55
N LYS A 38 8.01 -0.88 -17.56
CA LYS A 38 7.11 -1.51 -16.60
C LYS A 38 7.24 -0.85 -15.22
N GLN A 39 6.12 -0.73 -14.53
CA GLN A 39 6.07 -0.20 -13.18
C GLN A 39 6.15 -1.34 -12.15
N TYR A 40 7.05 -1.17 -11.19
CA TYR A 40 7.28 -2.10 -10.09
C TYR A 40 7.00 -1.42 -8.76
N VAL A 41 6.56 -2.21 -7.79
CA VAL A 41 6.22 -1.80 -6.43
C VAL A 41 7.17 -2.51 -5.48
N LEU A 42 7.68 -1.79 -4.49
CA LEU A 42 8.49 -2.40 -3.44
C LEU A 42 7.57 -3.16 -2.48
N ALA A 43 7.66 -4.48 -2.49
CA ALA A 43 7.08 -5.33 -1.46
C ALA A 43 8.14 -5.67 -0.42
N ASP A 44 7.95 -5.19 0.80
CA ASP A 44 8.80 -5.62 1.90
C ASP A 44 8.23 -6.91 2.52
N ASN A 45 8.84 -8.05 2.20
CA ASN A 45 8.47 -9.35 2.76
C ASN A 45 9.22 -9.65 4.05
N SER A 46 9.85 -8.66 4.70
CA SER A 46 10.61 -8.83 5.93
C SER A 46 9.79 -9.44 7.09
N GLU A 47 8.47 -9.30 7.10
CA GLU A 47 7.58 -9.94 8.09
C GLU A 47 6.92 -11.26 7.62
N LEU A 48 7.07 -11.62 6.34
CA LEU A 48 6.34 -12.75 5.71
C LEU A 48 6.94 -14.13 6.04
N ASP A 49 8.20 -14.19 6.45
CA ASP A 49 8.89 -15.45 6.82
C ASP A 49 8.49 -15.98 8.21
N SER A 50 7.75 -15.22 9.04
CA SER A 50 7.13 -15.71 10.29
C SER A 50 5.75 -16.33 10.02
N CYS A 51 5.81 -17.40 9.24
CA CYS A 51 4.71 -18.13 8.61
C CYS A 51 3.49 -18.38 9.53
N ASN A 52 2.31 -18.02 9.00
CA ASN A 52 0.93 -18.38 9.38
C ASN A 52 0.15 -17.52 10.38
N THR A 53 0.73 -16.89 11.40
CA THR A 53 -0.02 -15.92 12.26
C THR A 53 0.17 -14.47 11.79
N SER A 54 1.27 -14.17 11.08
CA SER A 54 1.59 -12.82 10.62
C SER A 54 0.74 -12.36 9.44
N LYS A 55 0.28 -13.24 8.54
CA LYS A 55 -0.52 -12.84 7.36
C LYS A 55 -1.82 -12.11 7.71
N ILE A 56 -2.52 -12.56 8.75
CA ILE A 56 -3.76 -11.90 9.23
C ILE A 56 -3.41 -10.57 9.90
N LYS A 57 -2.35 -10.54 10.71
CA LYS A 57 -1.90 -9.32 11.39
C LYS A 57 -1.37 -8.28 10.42
N HIS A 58 -0.63 -8.68 9.38
CA HIS A 58 -0.11 -7.82 8.33
C HIS A 58 -1.22 -7.28 7.45
N ARG A 59 -2.21 -8.11 7.06
CA ARG A 59 -3.42 -7.61 6.40
C ARG A 59 -4.15 -6.57 7.24
N ALA A 60 -4.35 -6.85 8.53
CA ALA A 60 -4.97 -5.92 9.46
C ALA A 60 -4.13 -4.63 9.63
N LEU A 61 -2.81 -4.74 9.75
CA LEU A 61 -1.88 -3.60 9.86
C LEU A 61 -1.89 -2.73 8.61
N MET A 62 -1.91 -3.34 7.42
CA MET A 62 -1.99 -2.62 6.16
C MET A 62 -3.36 -1.96 5.96
N MET A 63 -4.45 -2.60 6.40
CA MET A 63 -5.78 -1.99 6.44
C MET A 63 -5.84 -0.83 7.42
N ASP A 64 -5.28 -0.98 8.62
CA ASP A 64 -5.23 0.08 9.64
C ASP A 64 -4.37 1.25 9.17
N LEU A 65 -3.23 1.00 8.53
CA LEU A 65 -2.37 2.03 7.98
C LEU A 65 -3.07 2.79 6.84
N PHE A 66 -3.81 2.08 5.97
CA PHE A 66 -4.62 2.67 4.92
C PHE A 66 -5.75 3.54 5.49
N LEU A 67 -6.53 3.01 6.44
CA LEU A 67 -7.59 3.74 7.12
C LEU A 67 -7.06 4.96 7.89
N PHE A 68 -5.91 4.83 8.54
CA PHE A 68 -5.25 5.93 9.23
C PHE A 68 -4.86 7.04 8.26
N ARG A 69 -4.30 6.70 7.10
CA ARG A 69 -3.94 7.68 6.06
C ARG A 69 -5.16 8.38 5.47
N ILE A 70 -6.26 7.66 5.19
CA ILE A 70 -7.52 8.27 4.75
C ILE A 70 -8.05 9.26 5.80
N ARG A 71 -8.10 8.83 7.08
CA ARG A 71 -8.56 9.70 8.18
C ARG A 71 -7.71 10.95 8.31
N LYS A 72 -6.39 10.83 8.20
CA LYS A 72 -5.48 11.97 8.23
C LYS A 72 -5.73 12.92 7.06
N HIS A 73 -5.96 12.41 5.86
CA HIS A 73 -6.24 13.24 4.70
C HIS A 73 -7.57 13.99 4.84
N LEU A 74 -8.63 13.29 5.25
CA LEU A 74 -9.94 13.89 5.55
C LEU A 74 -9.84 14.95 6.66
N LEU A 75 -9.08 14.69 7.72
CA LEU A 75 -8.85 15.67 8.80
C LEU A 75 -8.11 16.91 8.32
N ASN A 76 -7.12 16.74 7.43
CA ASN A 76 -6.39 17.87 6.85
C ASN A 76 -7.29 18.71 5.94
N ASP A 77 -8.15 18.09 5.14
CA ASP A 77 -9.10 18.78 4.27
C ASP A 77 -10.14 19.53 5.11
N LEU A 78 -10.67 18.90 6.17
CA LEU A 78 -11.61 19.55 7.09
C LEU A 78 -10.97 20.76 7.77
N ARG A 79 -9.69 20.64 8.17
CA ARG A 79 -8.94 21.73 8.78
C ARG A 79 -8.76 22.89 7.80
N HIS A 80 -8.40 22.62 6.55
CA HIS A 80 -8.30 23.67 5.52
C HIS A 80 -9.64 24.38 5.30
N HIS A 81 -10.75 23.65 5.40
CA HIS A 81 -12.08 24.21 5.19
C HIS A 81 -12.62 25.06 6.35
N ILE A 82 -12.14 24.83 7.58
CA ILE A 82 -12.52 25.60 8.78
C ILE A 82 -11.60 26.82 9.00
N THR A 83 -10.39 26.79 8.45
CA THR A 83 -9.40 27.87 8.60
C THR A 83 -9.44 28.90 7.46
N SER A 84 -10.35 28.74 6.49
CA SER A 84 -10.67 29.73 5.44
C SER A 84 -11.93 30.48 5.78
#